data_AF-A0A370PQ25-F1
#
_entry.id   AF-A0A370PQ25-F1
#
_cell.length_a   1.000
_cell.length_b   1.000
_cell.length_c   1.000
_cell.angle_alpha   90.00
_cell.angle_beta   90.00
_cell.angle_gamma   90.00
#
_symmetry.space_group_name_H-M   'P 1'
#
loop_
_entity.id
_entity.type
_entity.pdbx_description
1 polymer ?
#
loop_
_entity_poly.entity_id
_entity_poly.type
_entity_poly.pdbx_seq_one_letter_code
_entity_poly.pdbx_strand_id
1 'polypeptide(L)' 'MPQAQPELKKYMEKRVFCQLNGNRKVIGILRGYDVFMNIVLDEAFEEKQGGEKVAIGMIVIRGNSVVMLEALERISDK' A
#
# COMPACT_ATOMS: atom_id res chain seq x y z
N MET A 1 -9.49 18.82 17.09
CA MET A 1 -10.02 17.43 17.12
C MET A 1 -8.84 16.51 16.87
N PRO A 2 -8.61 15.43 17.64
CA PRO A 2 -7.57 14.47 17.29
C PRO A 2 -7.88 13.92 15.88
N GLN A 3 -6.95 14.10 14.96
CA GLN A 3 -7.05 13.57 13.62
C GLN A 3 -6.94 12.05 13.74
N ALA A 4 -7.94 11.31 13.26
CA ALA A 4 -7.93 9.86 13.33
C ALA A 4 -6.63 9.34 12.68
N GLN A 5 -5.79 8.67 13.48
CA GLN A 5 -4.57 8.09 12.95
C GLN A 5 -4.94 6.95 11.99
N PRO A 6 -4.30 6.85 10.81
CA PRO A 6 -4.52 5.71 9.93
C PRO A 6 -4.23 4.41 10.68
N GLU A 7 -5.21 3.50 10.71
CA GLU A 7 -5.05 2.15 11.30
C GLU A 7 -4.24 1.22 10.37
N LEU A 8 -3.11 1.71 9.86
CA LEU A 8 -2.23 0.92 8.99
C LEU A 8 -1.30 0.00 9.78
N LYS A 9 -1.23 0.16 11.11
CA LYS A 9 -0.41 -0.70 11.98
C LYS A 9 -0.69 -2.20 11.79
N LYS A 10 -1.96 -2.57 11.59
CA LYS A 10 -2.38 -3.98 11.38
C LYS A 10 -1.99 -4.54 10.00
N TYR A 11 -1.59 -3.68 9.08
CA TYR A 11 -1.13 -4.03 7.73
C TYR A 11 0.41 -4.09 7.64
N MET A 12 1.13 -3.70 8.70
CA MET A 12 2.59 -3.73 8.71
C MET A 12 3.12 -5.15 8.46
N GLU A 13 4.16 -5.23 7.64
CA GLU A 13 4.78 -6.48 7.19
C GLU A 13 3.86 -7.42 6.40
N LYS A 14 2.67 -6.95 6.01
CA LYS A 14 1.74 -7.70 5.17
C LYS A 14 1.89 -7.27 3.72
N ARG A 15 1.69 -8.22 2.81
CA ARG A 15 1.48 -7.89 1.41
C ARG A 15 0.14 -7.20 1.24
N VAL A 16 0.18 -6.00 0.66
CA VAL A 16 -0.99 -5.16 0.40
C VAL A 16 -1.13 -4.91 -1.09
N PHE A 17 -2.38 -4.82 -1.53
CA PHE A 17 -2.78 -4.25 -2.80
C PHE A 17 -3.10 -2.77 -2.59
N CYS A 18 -2.55 -1.92 -3.45
CA CYS A 18 -2.75 -0.49 -3.41
C CYS A 18 -3.23 0.00 -4.78
N GLN A 19 -4.43 0.57 -4.80
CA GLN A 19 -4.94 1.28 -5.96
C GLN A 19 -4.56 2.74 -5.86
N LEU A 20 -3.94 3.26 -6.92
CA LEU A 20 -3.51 4.64 -7.04
C LEU A 20 -4.35 5.41 -8.04
N ASN A 21 -4.23 6.74 -7.99
CA ASN A 21 -4.82 7.62 -9.00
C ASN A 21 -4.40 7.19 -10.43
N GLY A 22 -5.31 7.37 -11.39
CA GLY A 22 -5.07 7.00 -12.77
C GLY A 22 -5.14 5.49 -13.04
N ASN A 23 -5.91 4.74 -12.24
CA ASN A 23 -6.08 3.29 -12.37
C ASN A 23 -4.78 2.47 -12.29
N ARG A 24 -3.75 3.02 -11.64
CA ARG A 24 -2.51 2.29 -11.40
C ARG A 24 -2.68 1.37 -10.20
N LYS A 25 -2.13 0.17 -10.29
CA LYS A 25 -2.24 -0.86 -9.26
C LYS A 25 -0.85 -1.29 -8.85
N VAL A 26 -0.57 -1.26 -7.56
CA VAL A 26 0.70 -1.66 -7.00
C VAL A 26 0.47 -2.67 -5.90
N ILE A 27 1.26 -3.74 -5.88
CA ILE A 27 1.25 -4.75 -4.83
C ILE A 27 2.63 -4.75 -4.18
N GLY A 28 2.72 -4.73 -2.85
CA GLY A 28 4.00 -4.77 -2.14
C GLY A 28 3.82 -5.04 -0.66
N ILE A 29 4.92 -5.17 0.08
CA ILE A 29 4.92 -5.39 1.52
C ILE A 29 4.96 -4.04 2.22
N LEU A 30 4.00 -3.74 3.09
CA LEU A 30 3.99 -2.47 3.83
C LEU A 30 5.11 -2.45 4.88
N ARG A 31 6.08 -1.55 4.72
CA ARG A 31 7.22 -1.38 5.63
C ARG A 31 7.11 -0.16 6.54
N GLY A 32 6.27 0.80 6.20
CA GLY A 32 6.12 2.01 6.98
C GLY A 32 5.01 2.89 6.45
N TYR A 33 4.52 3.77 7.33
CA TYR A 33 3.54 4.79 7.00
C TYR A 33 3.69 6.00 7.93
N ASP A 34 3.07 7.12 7.55
CA ASP A 34 2.97 8.31 8.38
C ASP A 34 1.53 8.82 8.53
N VAL A 35 1.36 9.93 9.24
CA VAL A 35 0.06 10.56 9.51
C VAL A 35 -0.63 11.11 8.25
N PHE A 36 0.10 11.29 7.15
CA PHE A 36 -0.44 11.72 5.87
C PHE A 36 -0.75 10.55 4.93
N MET A 37 -0.66 9.32 5.43
CA MET A 37 -0.78 8.07 4.65
C MET A 37 0.27 7.95 3.53
N ASN A 38 1.41 8.62 3.63
CA ASN A 38 2.53 8.22 2.79
C ASN A 38 2.94 6.82 3.23
N ILE A 39 3.16 5.90 2.29
CA ILE A 39 3.48 4.51 2.58
C ILE A 39 4.77 4.08 1.91
N VAL A 40 5.50 3.20 2.58
CA VAL A 40 6.68 2.52 2.03
C VAL A 40 6.28 1.09 1.69
N LEU A 41 6.38 0.73 0.41
CA LEU A 41 6.20 -0.65 -0.05
C LEU A 41 7.54 -1.24 -0.45
N ASP A 42 7.80 -2.45 0.02
CA ASP A 42 8.97 -3.24 -0.33
C ASP A 42 8.54 -4.43 -1.21
N GLU A 43 9.48 -5.00 -1.96
CA GLU A 43 9.21 -6.04 -2.97
C GLU A 43 7.98 -5.72 -3.85
N ALA A 44 7.86 -4.46 -4.27
CA ALA A 44 6.68 -3.98 -4.95
C ALA A 44 6.67 -4.37 -6.43
N PHE A 45 5.48 -4.61 -6.97
CA PHE A 45 5.21 -4.81 -8.38
C PHE A 45 4.07 -3.89 -8.83
N GLU A 46 4.22 -3.23 -9.97
CA GLU A 46 3.12 -2.57 -10.67
C GLU A 46 2.39 -3.58 -11.56
N GLU A 47 1.07 -3.67 -11.40
CA GLU A 47 0.21 -4.43 -12.31
C GLU A 47 -0.26 -3.52 -13.45
N LYS A 48 0.23 -3.78 -14.65
CA LYS A 48 -0.14 -3.05 -15.86
C LYS A 48 -1.46 -3.56 -16.43
N GLN A 49 -2.02 -2.77 -17.36
CA GLN A 49 -3.16 -3.21 -18.17
C GLN A 49 -2.77 -4.48 -18.93
N GLY A 50 -3.58 -5.53 -18.81
CA GLY A 50 -3.29 -6.85 -19.37
C GLY A 50 -2.71 -7.87 -18.36
N GLY A 51 -2.51 -7.48 -17.09
CA GLY A 51 -2.12 -8.40 -16.02
C GLY A 51 -0.60 -8.65 -15.91
N GLU A 52 0.21 -8.00 -16.74
CA GLU A 52 1.65 -8.00 -16.60
C GLU A 52 2.05 -7.36 -15.26
N LYS A 53 2.95 -8.02 -14.52
CA LYS A 53 3.49 -7.53 -13.24
C LYS A 53 4.94 -7.14 -13.42
N VAL A 54 5.26 -5.88 -13.19
CA VAL A 54 6.61 -5.33 -13.31
C VAL A 54 7.17 -5.01 -11.93
N ALA A 55 8.28 -5.64 -11.56
CA ALA A 55 8.95 -5.38 -10.29
C ALA A 55 9.53 -3.95 -10.27
N ILE A 56 9.25 -3.23 -9.19
CA ILE A 56 9.69 -1.85 -8.96
C ILE A 56 10.45 -1.68 -7.63
N GLY A 57 10.64 -2.78 -6.88
CA GLY A 57 11.50 -2.82 -5.70
C GLY A 57 10.91 -2.09 -4.50
N MET A 58 11.74 -1.35 -3.77
CA MET A 58 11.30 -0.53 -2.64
C MET A 58 10.88 0.87 -3.14
N ILE A 59 9.65 1.26 -2.82
CA ILE A 59 9.06 2.52 -3.28
C ILE A 59 8.41 3.29 -2.13
N VAL A 60 8.30 4.59 -2.32
CA VAL A 60 7.48 5.47 -1.47
C VAL A 60 6.29 5.95 -2.29
N ILE A 61 5.09 5.81 -1.75
CA ILE A 61 3.85 6.30 -2.35
C ILE A 61 3.33 7.45 -1.50
N ARG A 62 3.01 8.57 -2.16
CA ARG A 62 2.39 9.73 -1.52
C ARG A 62 0.95 9.42 -1.13
N GLY A 63 0.54 9.74 0.09
CA GLY A 63 -0.80 9.40 0.60
C GLY A 63 -1.95 9.97 -0.23
N ASN A 64 -1.81 11.18 -0.77
CA ASN A 64 -2.82 11.78 -1.68
C ASN A 64 -3.03 11.00 -2.98
N SER A 65 -2.11 10.10 -3.33
CA SER A 65 -2.22 9.25 -4.52
C SER A 65 -2.90 7.92 -4.22
N VAL A 66 -3.07 7.54 -2.95
CA VAL A 66 -3.69 6.29 -2.53
C VAL A 66 -5.22 6.43 -2.61
N VAL A 67 -5.84 5.62 -3.45
CA VAL A 67 -7.30 5.53 -3.59
C VAL A 67 -7.83 4.43 -2.68
N MET A 68 -7.15 3.30 -2.63
CA MET A 68 -7.54 2.14 -1.81
C MET A 68 -6.30 1.36 -1.38
N LEU A 69 -6.38 0.75 -0.20
CA LEU A 69 -5.39 -0.19 0.30
C LEU A 69 -6.10 -1.40 0.90
N GLU A 70 -5.72 -2.59 0.46
CA GLU A 70 -6.31 -3.87 0.86
C GLU A 70 -5.19 -4.84 1.25
N ALA A 71 -5.38 -5.63 2.31
CA ALA A 71 -4.44 -6.69 2.64
C ALA A 71 -4.73 -7.93 1.79
N LEU A 72 -3.69 -8.47 1.17
CA LEU A 72 -3.74 -9.76 0.48
C LEU A 72 -3.50 -10.93 1.43
N GLU A 73 -3.17 -10.62 2.68
CA GLU A 73 -2.96 -11.58 3.76
C GLU A 73 -4.01 -11.38 4.85
N ARG A 74 -4.25 -12.45 5.61
CA ARG A 74 -5.16 -12.39 6.76
C ARG A 74 -4.59 -11.44 7.82
N ILE A 75 -5.35 -10.39 8.13
CA ILE A 75 -5.11 -9.55 9.30
C ILE A 75 -5.74 -10.25 10.50
N SER A 76 -4.95 -10.48 11.55
CA SER A 76 -5.47 -10.97 12.83
C SER A 76 -5.66 -9.78 13.77
N ASP A 77 -6.88 -9.58 14.25
CA ASP A 77 -7.18 -8.65 15.33
C ASP A 77 -6.75 -9.31 16.66
N LYS A 78 -5.49 -9.14 17.04
CA LYS A 78 -5.04 -9.44 18.41
C LYS A 78 -4.95 -8.16 19.21
#